data_AF-A0A8J7KLY0-F1
#
_entry.id   AF-A0A8J7KLY0-F1
#
_cell.length_a   1.000
_cell.length_b   1.000
_cell.length_c   1.000
_cell.angle_alpha   90.00
_cell.angle_beta   90.00
_cell.angle_gamma   90.00
#
_symmetry.space_group_name_H-M   'P 1'
#
loop_
_entity.id
_entity.type
_entity.pdbx_description
1 polymer ?
#
loop_
_entity_poly.entity_id
_entity_poly.type
_entity_poly.pdbx_seq_one_letter_code
_entity_poly.pdbx_strand_id
1 'polypeptide(L)' 'LDGLYHIACFMVVDRGEKASLCVLAQEALTLNGKTMQLGEAIKIMHDRLLPQQSALARAMPSAAFPYAKVV' A
#
# COMPACT_ATOMS: atom_id res chain seq x y z
N LEU A 1 5.51 20.42 -16.28
CA LEU A 1 4.19 20.03 -15.71
C LEU A 1 4.40 18.69 -14.99
N ASP A 2 5.41 18.63 -14.12
CA ASP A 2 6.01 17.40 -13.57
C ASP A 2 5.89 17.42 -12.04
N GLY A 3 4.67 17.43 -11.53
CA GLY A 3 4.42 17.67 -10.11
C GLY A 3 3.13 17.06 -9.55
N LEU A 4 2.52 16.11 -10.28
CA LEU A 4 1.46 15.29 -9.71
C LEU A 4 2.14 14.17 -8.92
N TYR A 5 2.28 14.34 -7.61
CA TYR A 5 2.71 13.27 -6.72
C TYR A 5 1.92 12.01 -7.06
N HIS A 6 2.60 10.97 -7.54
CA HIS A 6 1.95 9.69 -7.85
C HIS A 6 1.56 9.04 -6.52
N ILE A 7 0.32 9.25 -6.09
CA ILE A 7 -0.26 8.58 -4.92
C ILE A 7 -0.39 7.10 -5.27
N ALA A 8 0.07 6.24 -4.37
CA ALA A 8 -0.06 4.81 -4.49
C ALA A 8 -0.77 4.23 -3.26
N CYS A 9 -1.57 3.20 -3.48
CA CYS A 9 -2.33 2.53 -2.44
C CYS A 9 -1.50 1.40 -1.82
N PHE A 10 -1.43 1.39 -0.49
CA PHE A 10 -0.70 0.40 0.28
C PHE A 10 -1.55 -0.16 1.41
N MET A 11 -1.36 -1.44 1.72
CA MET A 11 -1.91 -2.07 2.91
C MET A 11 -0.81 -2.26 3.94
N VAL A 12 -1.00 -1.71 5.15
CA VAL A 12 -0.07 -1.89 6.27
C VAL A 12 -0.24 -3.30 6.81
N VAL A 13 0.84 -4.09 6.80
CA VAL A 13 0.84 -5.48 7.29
C VAL A 13 1.54 -5.61 8.65
N ASP A 14 2.46 -4.71 8.96
CA ASP A 14 3.11 -4.62 10.27
C ASP A 14 3.48 -3.16 10.58
N ARG A 15 3.31 -2.73 11.85
CA ARG A 15 3.63 -1.37 12.30
C ARG A 15 4.88 -1.39 13.17
N GLY A 16 5.96 -0.79 12.68
CA GLY A 16 7.16 -0.49 13.46
C GLY A 16 7.10 0.90 14.11
N GLU A 17 8.19 1.30 14.77
CA GLU A 17 8.30 2.57 15.52
C GLU A 17 8.37 3.81 14.60
N LYS A 18 9.13 3.73 13.50
CA LYS A 18 9.39 4.87 12.58
C LYS A 18 8.94 4.63 11.14
N ALA A 19 8.60 3.39 10.84
CA ALA A 19 8.19 2.93 9.53
C ALA A 19 7.27 1.72 9.69
N SER A 20 6.42 1.51 8.69
CA SER A 20 5.57 0.34 8.60
C SER A 20 6.04 -0.56 7.46
N LEU A 21 5.87 -1.87 7.62
CA LEU A 21 5.91 -2.79 6.51
C LEU A 21 4.56 -2.72 5.81
N CYS A 22 4.60 -2.40 4.53
CA CYS A 22 3.43 -2.27 3.68
C CYS A 22 3.55 -3.20 2.49
N VAL A 23 2.42 -3.63 1.94
CA VAL A 23 2.35 -4.30 0.64
C VAL A 23 1.63 -3.41 -0.36
N LEU A 24 2.06 -3.44 -1.63
CA LEU A 24 1.36 -2.71 -2.70
C LEU A 24 -0.07 -3.25 -2.83
N ALA A 25 -1.07 -2.36 -2.79
CA ALA A 25 -2.49 -2.70 -2.85
C ALA A 25 -3.15 -2.24 -4.16
N GLN A 26 -2.36 -2.15 -5.23
CA GLN A 26 -2.76 -1.86 -6.61
C GLN A 26 -1.97 -2.76 -7.56
N GLU A 27 -2.38 -2.83 -8.83
CA GLU A 27 -1.82 -3.76 -9.84
C GLU A 27 -0.29 -3.67 -9.94
N ALA A 28 0.23 -2.46 -10.18
CA ALA A 28 1.66 -2.23 -10.27
C ALA A 28 2.02 -0.78 -9.87
N LEU A 29 3.30 -0.56 -9.54
CA LEU A 29 3.88 0.75 -9.24
C LEU A 29 5.35 0.78 -9.67
N THR A 30 5.74 1.75 -10.50
CA THR A 30 7.14 1.95 -10.87
C THR A 30 7.81 2.96 -9.94
N LEU A 31 8.86 2.53 -9.23
CA LEU A 31 9.68 3.37 -8.36
C LEU A 31 11.16 3.23 -8.78
N ASN A 32 11.82 4.35 -9.06
CA ASN A 32 13.24 4.39 -9.47
C ASN A 32 13.58 3.39 -10.59
N GLY A 33 12.68 3.25 -11.58
CA GLY A 33 12.86 2.30 -12.69
C GLY A 33 12.61 0.83 -12.35
N LYS A 34 12.28 0.50 -11.10
CA LYS A 34 11.83 -0.85 -10.70
C LYS A 34 10.31 -0.88 -10.60
N THR A 35 9.69 -1.83 -11.29
CA THR A 35 8.25 -2.09 -11.16
C THR A 35 8.01 -3.02 -9.96
N MET A 36 7.22 -2.56 -9.00
CA MET A 36 6.60 -3.38 -7.98
C MET A 36 5.23 -3.88 -8.46
N GLN A 37 4.88 -5.11 -8.11
CA GLN A 37 3.62 -5.77 -8.38
C GLN A 37 2.73 -5.82 -7.12
N LEU A 38 1.43 -6.04 -7.32
CA LEU A 38 0.46 -6.26 -6.24
C LEU A 38 0.99 -7.29 -5.22
N GLY A 39 0.96 -6.91 -3.94
CA GLY A 39 1.41 -7.76 -2.84
C GLY A 39 2.91 -7.69 -2.51
N GLU A 40 3.75 -7.06 -3.35
CA GLU A 40 5.16 -6.89 -3.02
C GLU A 40 5.36 -5.95 -1.82
N ALA A 41 6.27 -6.35 -0.93
CA ALA A 41 6.52 -5.66 0.33
C ALA A 41 7.48 -4.48 0.17
N ILE A 42 7.21 -3.40 0.89
CA ILE A 42 8.04 -2.21 0.99
C ILE A 42 7.94 -1.62 2.41
N LYS A 43 9.07 -1.12 2.90
CA LYS A 43 9.10 -0.39 4.16
C LYS A 43 8.90 1.10 3.89
N ILE A 44 7.86 1.68 4.46
CA ILE A 44 7.49 3.10 4.27
C ILE A 44 7.58 3.82 5.60
N MET A 45 8.35 4.92 5.64
CA MET A 45 8.43 5.79 6.82
C MET A 45 7.09 6.48 7.09
N HIS A 46 6.73 6.66 8.37
CA HIS A 46 5.40 7.15 8.76
C HIS A 46 5.09 8.56 8.27
N ASP A 47 6.10 9.41 8.11
CA ASP A 47 6.00 10.75 7.52
C ASP A 47 5.55 10.75 6.05
N ARG A 48 5.67 9.62 5.36
CA ARG A 48 5.23 9.43 3.97
C ARG A 48 3.86 8.79 3.84
N LEU A 49 3.30 8.25 4.92
CA LEU A 49 1.98 7.60 4.89
C LEU A 49 0.88 8.65 5.10
N LEU A 50 -0.05 8.71 4.15
CA LEU A 50 -1.26 9.51 4.26
C LEU A 50 -2.43 8.59 4.60
N PRO A 51 -3.28 8.93 5.58
CA PRO A 51 -4.49 8.14 5.85
C PRO A 51 -5.40 8.17 4.62
N GLN A 52 -5.92 7.01 4.21
CA GLN A 52 -6.95 7.00 3.17
C GLN A 52 -8.17 7.76 3.67
N GLN A 53 -8.58 8.82 2.95
CA GLN A 53 -9.85 9.49 3.22
C GLN A 53 -10.99 8.53 2.85
N SER A 54 -11.85 8.27 3.85
CA SER A 54 -12.92 7.26 3.88
C SER A 54 -13.92 7.29 2.71
N ALA A 55 -13.90 8.30 1.83
CA ALA A 55 -14.77 8.36 0.66
C ALA A 55 -14.55 7.19 -0.33
N LEU A 56 -13.32 6.67 -0.45
CA LEU A 56 -12.98 5.53 -1.33
C LEU A 56 -13.01 4.17 -0.61
N ALA A 57 -12.92 4.17 0.73
CA ALA A 57 -12.99 2.96 1.56
C ALA A 57 -14.38 2.29 1.54
N ARG A 58 -15.44 3.01 1.13
CA ARG A 58 -16.79 2.43 1.02
C ARG A 58 -17.01 1.59 -0.24
N ALA A 59 -16.12 1.67 -1.24
CA ALA A 59 -16.22 0.90 -2.47
C ALA A 59 -15.34 -0.36 -2.51
N MET A 60 -14.32 -0.44 -1.66
CA MET A 60 -13.64 -1.70 -1.41
C MET A 60 -14.41 -2.44 -0.31
N PRO A 61 -15.08 -3.57 -0.59
CA PRO A 61 -15.42 -4.46 0.50
C PRO A 61 -14.10 -4.72 1.22
N SER A 62 -14.10 -4.54 2.54
CA SER A 62 -13.01 -4.96 3.40
C SER A 62 -12.65 -6.38 2.99
N ALA A 63 -11.65 -6.51 2.12
CA ALA A 63 -10.99 -7.78 1.88
C ALA A 63 -10.07 -7.96 3.08
N ALA A 64 -10.68 -8.04 4.27
CA ALA A 64 -10.29 -9.02 5.23
C ALA A 64 -10.24 -10.32 4.43
N PHE A 65 -9.05 -10.71 3.98
CA PHE A 65 -8.82 -12.06 3.52
C PHE A 65 -8.94 -12.91 4.79
N PRO A 66 -10.13 -13.46 5.12
CA PRO A 66 -10.37 -13.94 6.48
C PRO A 66 -9.73 -15.31 6.69
N TYR A 67 -9.18 -15.92 5.63
CA TYR A 67 -8.51 -17.21 5.66
C TYR A 67 -7.65 -17.37 4.40
N ALA A 68 -6.37 -17.68 4.59
CA ALA A 68 -5.49 -18.23 3.57
C ALA A 68 -5.13 -19.65 3.98
N LYS A 69 -5.40 -20.64 3.12
CA LYS A 69 -4.81 -21.96 3.27
C LYS A 69 -3.40 -21.89 2.68
N VAL A 70 -2.41 -21.70 3.54
CA VAL A 70 -1.01 -21.93 3.19
C VAL A 70 -0.79 -23.43 3.31
N VAL A 71 -0.18 -24.02 2.28
CA VAL A 71 0.01 -25.48 2.08
C VAL A 71 0.33 -26.27 3.35
#